data_AF-A0A0B2AG29-F1
#
_entry.id   AF-A0A0B2AG29-F1
#
_cell.length_a   1.000
_cell.length_b   1.000
_cell.length_c   1.000
_cell.angle_alpha   90.00
_cell.angle_beta   90.00
_cell.angle_gamma   90.00
#
_symmetry.space_group_name_H-M   'P 1'
#
loop_
_entity.id
_entity.type
_entity.pdbx_description
1 polymer ?
#
loop_
_entity_poly.entity_id
_entity_poly.type
_entity_poly.pdbx_seq_one_letter_code
_entity_poly.pdbx_strand_id
1 'polypeptide(L)'
;MTLRYYAAASAAAGVESERLEVPEDATLASALEAARAVVRSPGPDAPGLEEVLRRCSYLVNEVAARDPKRRLADGDLVDVLPPFAGG
;
A
#
# COMPACT_ATOMS: atom_id res chain seq x y z
N MET A 1 -4.67 -11.18 -1.34
CA MET A 1 -5.17 -9.78 -1.29
C MET A 1 -4.56 -8.98 -2.42
N THR A 2 -5.13 -7.83 -2.75
CA THR A 2 -4.60 -6.91 -3.76
C THR A 2 -4.34 -5.55 -3.14
N LEU A 3 -3.12 -5.03 -3.31
CA LEU A 3 -2.81 -3.63 -3.00
C LEU A 3 -2.93 -2.80 -4.25
N ARG A 4 -3.55 -1.62 -4.13
CA ARG A 4 -3.72 -0.64 -5.22
C ARG A 4 -3.07 0.67 -4.81
N TYR A 5 -2.14 1.15 -5.62
CA TYR A 5 -1.38 2.35 -5.37
C TYR A 5 -1.90 3.50 -6.21
N TYR A 6 -1.99 4.68 -5.62
CA TYR A 6 -2.47 5.88 -6.29
C TYR A 6 -1.42 6.98 -6.26
N ALA A 7 -1.37 7.80 -7.31
CA ALA A 7 -0.53 9.00 -7.41
C ALA A 7 0.94 8.75 -7.00
N ALA A 8 1.44 9.45 -5.97
CA ALA A 8 2.83 9.30 -5.52
C ALA A 8 3.14 7.86 -5.05
N ALA A 9 2.15 7.09 -4.58
CA ALA A 9 2.37 5.71 -4.19
C ALA A 9 2.59 4.80 -5.39
N SER A 10 1.89 5.00 -6.52
CA SER A 10 2.13 4.18 -7.71
C SER A 10 3.46 4.55 -8.38
N ALA A 11 3.84 5.84 -8.33
CA ALA A 11 5.17 6.27 -8.76
C ALA A 11 6.29 5.63 -7.92
N ALA A 12 6.13 5.58 -6.59
CA ALA A 12 7.09 4.97 -5.68
C ALA A 12 7.11 3.43 -5.77
N ALA A 13 5.94 2.80 -5.96
CA ALA A 13 5.82 1.36 -6.14
C ALA A 13 6.20 0.92 -7.56
N GLY A 14 6.23 1.81 -8.55
CA GLY A 14 6.45 1.48 -9.95
C GLY A 14 5.33 0.65 -10.60
N VAL A 15 4.24 0.38 -9.87
CA VAL A 15 3.08 -0.39 -10.30
C VAL A 15 1.81 0.24 -9.75
N GLU A 16 0.69 0.10 -10.46
CA GLU A 16 -0.62 0.59 -10.00
C GLU A 16 -1.30 -0.40 -9.03
N SER A 17 -0.97 -1.69 -9.15
CA SER A 17 -1.46 -2.70 -8.22
C SER A 17 -0.53 -3.91 -8.17
N GLU A 18 -0.57 -4.62 -7.05
CA GLU A 18 0.12 -5.90 -6.90
C GLU A 18 -0.69 -6.86 -6.04
N ARG A 19 -0.49 -8.16 -6.28
CA ARG A 19 -1.12 -9.21 -5.49
C ARG A 19 -0.12 -9.69 -4.45
N LEU A 20 -0.54 -9.66 -3.18
CA LEU A 20 0.21 -10.21 -2.06
C LEU A 20 -0.50 -11.46 -1.54
N GLU A 21 0.31 -12.45 -1.15
CA GLU A 21 -0.17 -13.59 -0.38
C GLU A 21 -0.72 -13.13 0.97
N VAL A 22 -1.72 -13.84 1.48
CA VAL A 22 -2.39 -13.50 2.76
C VAL A 22 -2.11 -14.62 3.76
N PRO A 23 -1.11 -14.46 4.63
CA PRO A 23 -0.94 -15.32 5.79
C PRO A 23 -2.18 -15.30 6.71
N GLU A 24 -2.37 -16.35 7.52
CA GLU A 24 -3.51 -16.44 8.46
C GLU A 24 -3.58 -15.28 9.48
N ASP A 25 -2.44 -14.66 9.76
CA ASP A 25 -2.29 -13.52 10.65
C ASP A 25 -2.02 -12.21 9.90
N ALA A 26 -2.33 -12.16 8.60
CA ALA A 26 -2.16 -10.97 7.79
C ALA A 26 -2.88 -9.76 8.40
N THR A 27 -2.13 -8.68 8.54
CA THR A 27 -2.62 -7.38 8.99
C THR A 27 -2.27 -6.31 7.97
N LEU A 28 -2.90 -5.15 8.09
CA LEU A 28 -2.53 -3.98 7.29
C LEU A 28 -1.03 -3.68 7.41
N ALA A 29 -0.46 -3.72 8.62
CA ALA A 29 0.97 -3.53 8.83
C ALA A 29 1.82 -4.57 8.08
N SER A 30 1.53 -5.85 8.22
CA SER A 30 2.32 -6.91 7.56
C SER A 30 2.21 -6.85 6.04
N ALA A 31 1.05 -6.43 5.51
CA ALA A 31 0.86 -6.20 4.07
C ALA A 31 1.76 -5.08 3.54
N LEU A 32 1.85 -3.97 4.28
CA LEU A 32 2.70 -2.82 3.92
C LEU A 32 4.18 -3.15 4.04
N GLU A 33 4.57 -3.94 5.04
CA GLU A 33 5.94 -4.45 5.16
C GLU A 33 6.30 -5.41 4.02
N ALA A 34 5.40 -6.33 3.66
CA ALA A 34 5.59 -7.21 2.51
C ALA A 34 5.74 -6.41 1.21
N ALA A 35 4.91 -5.38 1.01
CA ALA A 35 5.08 -4.45 -0.09
C ALA A 35 6.44 -3.75 -0.06
N ARG A 36 6.93 -3.27 1.09
CA ARG A 36 8.26 -2.63 1.18
C ARG A 36 9.41 -3.59 0.84
N ALA A 37 9.26 -4.87 1.16
CA ALA A 37 10.29 -5.89 0.94
C ALA A 37 10.46 -6.30 -0.53
N VAL A 38 9.47 -6.03 -1.39
CA VAL A 38 9.59 -6.29 -2.84
C VAL A 38 10.68 -5.39 -3.42
N VAL A 39 11.68 -6.00 -4.04
CA VAL A 39 12.75 -5.29 -4.75
C VAL A 39 12.16 -4.65 -6.01
N ARG A 40 12.22 -3.32 -6.08
CA ARG A 40 11.72 -2.53 -7.21
C ARG A 40 12.76 -1.51 -7.64
N SER A 41 12.74 -1.16 -8.93
CA SER A 41 13.56 -0.09 -9.50
C SER A 41 12.65 1.04 -9.98
N PRO A 42 12.13 1.87 -9.06
CA PRO A 42 11.30 3.00 -9.46
C PRO A 42 12.16 4.02 -10.23
N GLY A 43 11.51 4.90 -11.00
CA GLY A 43 12.20 5.90 -11.81
C GLY A 43 13.14 6.80 -10.97
N PRO A 44 14.14 7.45 -11.58
CA PRO A 44 15.18 8.20 -10.88
C PRO A 44 14.65 9.32 -9.96
N ASP A 45 13.46 9.86 -10.26
CA ASP A 45 12.80 10.92 -9.49
C ASP A 45 11.69 10.42 -8.55
N ALA A 46 11.50 9.11 -8.43
CA ALA A 46 10.45 8.55 -7.61
C ALA A 46 10.78 8.70 -6.11
N PRO A 47 9.81 9.14 -5.28
CA PRO A 47 10.01 9.18 -3.83
C PRO A 47 10.17 7.76 -3.28
N GLY A 48 10.90 7.62 -2.18
CA GLY A 48 11.05 6.34 -1.49
C GLY A 48 9.69 5.82 -0.99
N LEU A 49 9.35 4.57 -1.33
CA LEU A 49 8.06 3.95 -0.99
C LEU A 49 7.74 4.04 0.52
N GLU A 50 8.73 3.83 1.38
CA GLU A 50 8.56 3.94 2.84
C GLU A 50 8.07 5.32 3.29
N GLU A 51 8.65 6.39 2.77
CA GLU A 51 8.26 7.76 3.12
C GLU A 51 6.85 8.07 2.62
N VAL A 52 6.52 7.60 1.42
CA VAL A 52 5.17 7.75 0.85
C VAL A 52 4.15 7.01 1.72
N LEU A 53 4.38 5.73 2.02
CA LEU A 53 3.48 4.91 2.83
C LEU A 53 3.22 5.54 4.20
N ARG A 54 4.24 6.08 4.88
CA ARG A 54 4.08 6.77 6.18
C ARG A 54 3.09 7.94 6.16
N ARG A 55 2.85 8.55 5.00
CA ARG A 55 1.95 9.69 4.83
C ARG A 55 0.60 9.29 4.23
N CYS A 56 0.47 8.06 3.74
CA CYS A 56 -0.74 7.56 3.10
C CYS A 56 -1.86 7.30 4.12
N SER A 57 -3.09 7.41 3.63
CA SER A 57 -4.27 6.80 4.21
C SER A 57 -4.57 5.49 3.49
N TYR A 58 -5.23 4.56 4.18
CA TYR A 58 -5.56 3.25 3.65
C TYR A 58 -7.05 3.00 3.66
N LEU A 59 -7.55 2.37 2.60
CA LEU A 59 -8.89 1.78 2.58
C LEU A 59 -8.76 0.27 2.48
N VAL A 60 -9.55 -0.47 3.25
CA VAL A 60 -9.73 -1.92 3.11
C VAL A 60 -11.16 -2.14 2.63
N ASN A 61 -11.32 -2.63 1.40
CA ASN A 61 -12.61 -2.77 0.74
C ASN A 61 -13.43 -1.48 0.80
N GLU A 62 -12.83 -0.36 0.36
CA GLU A 62 -13.42 0.99 0.35
C GLU A 62 -13.70 1.60 1.75
N VAL A 63 -13.38 0.89 2.84
CA VAL A 63 -13.55 1.37 4.21
C VAL A 63 -12.23 1.88 4.77
N ALA A 64 -12.22 3.11 5.31
CA ALA A 64 -11.03 3.69 5.91
C ALA A 64 -10.45 2.81 7.04
N ALA A 65 -9.18 2.42 6.87
CA ALA A 65 -8.45 1.59 7.80
C ALA A 65 -7.29 2.39 8.40
N ARG A 66 -7.47 2.80 9.66
CA ARG A 66 -6.44 3.51 10.44
C ARG A 66 -5.69 2.61 11.41
N ASP A 67 -6.28 1.46 11.74
CA ASP A 67 -5.66 0.49 12.64
C ASP A 67 -4.70 -0.40 11.85
N PRO A 68 -3.37 -0.29 12.09
CA PRO A 68 -2.38 -1.16 11.43
C PRO A 68 -2.55 -2.64 11.78
N LYS A 69 -3.24 -2.98 12.87
CA LYS A 69 -3.50 -4.36 13.29
C LYS A 69 -4.78 -4.93 12.68
N ARG A 70 -5.50 -4.18 11.84
CA ARG A 70 -6.68 -4.68 11.16
C ARG A 70 -6.31 -5.92 10.34
N ARG A 71 -6.99 -7.03 10.62
CA ARG A 71 -6.82 -8.28 9.89
C ARG A 71 -7.29 -8.13 8.44
N LEU A 72 -6.57 -8.78 7.54
CA LEU A 72 -6.88 -8.87 6.13
C LEU A 72 -7.21 -10.33 5.77
N ALA A 73 -8.17 -10.50 4.88
CA ALA A 73 -8.57 -11.78 4.34
C ALA A 73 -8.07 -11.96 2.90
N ASP A 74 -8.08 -13.20 2.41
CA ASP A 74 -7.90 -13.41 0.98
C ASP A 74 -9.04 -12.73 0.20
N GLY A 75 -8.70 -12.17 -0.96
CA GLY A 75 -9.61 -11.35 -1.76
C GLY A 75 -9.77 -9.89 -1.31
N ASP A 76 -9.28 -9.48 -0.13
CA ASP A 76 -9.35 -8.08 0.29
C ASP A 76 -8.60 -7.15 -0.67
N LEU A 77 -9.18 -5.96 -0.86
CA LEU A 77 -8.60 -4.87 -1.62
C LEU A 77 -8.11 -3.79 -0.66
N VAL A 78 -6.83 -3.43 -0.77
CA VAL A 78 -6.22 -2.37 0.02
C VAL A 78 -5.84 -1.21 -0.90
N ASP A 79 -6.52 -0.08 -0.77
CA ASP A 79 -6.14 1.15 -1.49
C ASP A 79 -5.15 1.96 -0.66
N VAL A 80 -4.03 2.31 -1.28
CA VAL A 80 -2.96 3.14 -0.70
C VAL A 80 -3.07 4.54 -1.28
N LEU A 81 -3.55 5.47 -0.46
CA LEU A 81 -3.89 6.82 -0.86
C LEU A 81 -2.90 7.83 -0.25
N PRO A 82 -1.92 8.35 -1.01
CA PRO A 82 -1.13 9.48 -0.56
C PRO A 82 -2.03 10.65 -0.17
N PRO A 83 -1.56 11.55 0.71
CA PRO A 83 -2.29 12.77 0.98
C PRO A 83 -2.46 13.50 -0.36
N PHE A 84 -3.70 13.87 -0.68
CA PHE A 84 -3.99 14.61 -1.89
C PHE A 84 -3.07 15.83 -1.95
N ALA A 85 -2.27 15.95 -3.01
CA ALA A 85 -1.59 17.19 -3.37
C ALA A 85 -2.61 18.16 -3.99
N GLY A 86 -3.76 18.35 -3.32
CA GLY A 86 -4.75 19.33 -3.70
C GLY A 86 -4.26 20.71 -3.29
N GLY A 87 -3.55 21.36 -4.21
CA GLY A 87 -3.36 22.81 -4.25
C GLY A 87 -4.29 23.39 -5.30
#